data_AF-A0A0B8PQ97-F1
#
_entry.id   AF-A0A0B8PQ97-F1
#
_cell.length_a   1.000
_cell.length_b   1.000
_cell.length_c   1.000
_cell.angle_alpha   90.00
_cell.angle_beta   90.00
_cell.angle_gamma   90.00
#
_symmetry.space_group_name_H-M   'P 1'
#
loop_
_entity.id
_entity.type
_entity.pdbx_description
1 polymer ?
#
loop_
_entity_poly.entity_id
_entity_poly.type
_entity_poly.pdbx_seq_one_letter_code
_entity_poly.pdbx_strand_id
1 'polypeptide(L)'
;MDASTVRKRLLLEAGHTFENSLGGLTLYTEFDGIQLGEIVTENGGAGNTTPAITLGGEQAFNITDHLWVAAGYQHLISAGESIQYRPLVKIGYNFDNGLSISNRTRAHIDATDADADTDYRMDNRIAYSFSDMDLALSYNNVYMIEAETMDHEIRATWTRQAFSLTLSSVAKLMVLKTHKATA
;
A
#
# COMPACT_ATOMS: atom_id res chain seq x y z
N MET A 1 -21.11 18.74 -16.35
CA MET A 1 -21.48 17.76 -15.32
C MET A 1 -20.59 16.56 -15.57
N ASP A 2 -19.56 16.41 -14.75
CA ASP A 2 -18.54 15.38 -14.93
C ASP A 2 -19.09 14.05 -14.37
N ALA A 3 -19.35 13.10 -15.26
CA ALA A 3 -19.76 11.76 -14.86
C ALA A 3 -18.49 11.04 -14.41
N SER A 4 -18.20 11.10 -13.11
CA SER A 4 -17.14 10.31 -12.51
C SER A 4 -17.41 8.83 -12.81
N THR A 5 -16.65 8.27 -13.76
CA THR A 5 -16.73 6.85 -14.08
C THR A 5 -16.23 6.08 -12.86
N VAL A 6 -17.14 5.48 -12.09
CA VAL A 6 -16.80 4.63 -10.96
C VAL A 6 -16.11 3.38 -11.50
N ARG A 7 -14.77 3.39 -11.52
CA ARG A 7 -13.97 2.21 -11.91
C ARG A 7 -13.99 1.20 -10.77
N LYS A 8 -14.79 0.15 -10.93
CA LYS A 8 -14.79 -1.01 -10.03
C LYS A 8 -13.57 -1.88 -10.34
N ARG A 9 -12.71 -2.06 -9.34
CA ARG A 9 -11.51 -2.90 -9.44
C ARG A 9 -11.55 -3.93 -8.32
N LEU A 10 -11.11 -5.14 -8.63
CA LEU A 10 -10.88 -6.20 -7.66
C LEU A 10 -9.37 -6.34 -7.44
N LEU A 11 -9.00 -6.47 -6.17
CA LEU A 11 -7.68 -6.87 -5.73
C LEU A 11 -7.82 -8.21 -5.00
N LEU A 12 -6.97 -9.17 -5.35
CA LEU A 12 -6.86 -10.46 -4.66
C LEU A 12 -5.43 -10.61 -4.13
N GLU A 13 -5.30 -10.90 -2.85
CA GLU A 13 -4.02 -11.14 -2.20
C GLU A 13 -4.02 -12.51 -1.53
N ALA A 14 -2.90 -13.21 -1.59
CA ALA A 14 -2.64 -14.41 -0.82
C ALA A 14 -1.22 -14.35 -0.25
N GLY A 15 -1.05 -14.76 1.00
CA GLY A 15 0.25 -14.78 1.65
C GLY A 15 0.28 -15.67 2.88
N HIS A 16 1.49 -15.94 3.34
CA HIS A 16 1.74 -16.72 4.54
C HIS A 16 2.96 -16.17 5.29
N THR A 17 2.86 -16.14 6.62
CA THR A 17 3.96 -15.76 7.52
C THR A 17 4.51 -16.99 8.20
N PHE A 18 5.78 -17.28 7.95
CA PHE A 18 6.55 -18.33 8.61
C PHE A 18 7.27 -17.75 9.81
N GLU A 19 7.07 -18.34 10.99
CA GLU A 19 7.84 -17.99 12.18
C GLU A 19 9.24 -18.62 12.12
N ASN A 20 10.26 -17.83 12.38
CA ASN A 20 11.65 -18.28 12.46
C ASN A 20 12.38 -17.61 13.64
N SER A 21 13.63 -18.01 13.88
CA SER A 21 14.42 -17.51 15.02
C SER A 21 14.68 -16.00 15.01
N LEU A 22 14.48 -15.33 13.88
CA LEU A 22 14.68 -13.89 13.71
C LEU A 22 13.38 -13.09 13.76
N GLY A 23 12.22 -13.77 13.70
CA GLY A 23 10.88 -13.17 13.63
C GLY A 23 10.04 -13.80 12.52
N GLY A 24 9.12 -13.03 11.94
CA GLY A 24 8.20 -13.51 10.90
C GLY A 24 8.71 -13.25 9.47
N LEU A 25 8.79 -14.29 8.64
CA LEU A 25 8.99 -14.18 7.19
C LEU A 25 7.65 -14.29 6.48
N THR A 26 7.18 -13.20 5.86
CA THR A 26 5.97 -13.20 5.06
C THR A 26 6.31 -13.32 3.58
N LEU A 27 5.70 -14.28 2.89
CA LEU A 27 5.70 -14.39 1.42
C LEU A 27 4.29 -14.18 0.92
N TYR A 28 4.12 -13.41 -0.17
CA TYR A 28 2.80 -13.07 -0.68
C TYR A 28 2.79 -12.78 -2.19
N THR A 29 1.60 -12.86 -2.75
CA THR A 29 1.26 -12.43 -4.11
C THR A 29 -0.01 -11.59 -4.08
N GLU A 30 -0.05 -10.57 -4.93
CA GLU A 30 -1.22 -9.70 -5.14
C GLU A 30 -1.54 -9.65 -6.62
N PHE A 31 -2.83 -9.72 -6.96
CA PHE A 31 -3.37 -9.46 -8.29
C PHE A 31 -4.24 -8.22 -8.18
N ASP A 32 -3.79 -7.11 -8.76
CA ASP A 32 -4.49 -5.82 -8.72
C ASP A 32 -4.98 -5.42 -10.12
N GLY A 33 -5.98 -4.54 -10.15
CA GLY A 33 -6.53 -4.00 -11.39
C GLY A 33 -7.39 -5.01 -12.17
N ILE A 34 -7.87 -6.08 -11.52
CA ILE A 34 -8.82 -7.00 -12.14
C ILE A 34 -10.12 -6.23 -12.37
N GLN A 35 -10.45 -6.04 -13.65
CA GLN A 35 -11.62 -5.31 -14.07
C GLN A 35 -12.90 -6.10 -13.76
N LEU A 36 -13.83 -5.45 -13.05
CA LEU A 36 -15.18 -5.99 -12.83
C LEU A 36 -16.20 -5.21 -13.66
N GLY A 37 -16.73 -5.85 -14.71
CA GLY A 37 -17.71 -5.27 -15.62
C GLY A 37 -17.09 -4.58 -16.84
N GLU A 38 -17.94 -3.89 -17.61
CA GLU A 38 -17.53 -3.21 -18.84
C GLU A 38 -16.91 -1.85 -18.55
N ILE A 39 -15.73 -1.57 -19.12
CA ILE A 39 -15.18 -0.22 -19.18
C ILE A 39 -15.54 0.34 -20.55
N VAL A 40 -16.35 1.37 -20.55
CA VAL A 40 -16.56 2.26 -21.69
C VAL A 40 -15.63 3.46 -21.54
N THR A 41 -14.85 3.76 -22.57
CA THR A 41 -14.13 5.03 -22.68
C THR A 41 -15.14 6.17 -22.77
N GLU A 42 -14.70 7.42 -22.58
CA GLU A 42 -15.58 8.60 -22.72
C GLU A 42 -16.29 8.67 -24.08
N ASN A 43 -15.74 7.98 -25.09
CA ASN A 43 -16.29 7.86 -26.44
C ASN A 43 -17.05 6.54 -26.70
N GLY A 44 -17.35 5.74 -25.67
CA GLY A 44 -18.09 4.47 -25.80
C GLY A 44 -17.28 3.30 -26.39
N GLY A 45 -15.96 3.40 -26.46
CA GLY A 45 -15.07 2.30 -26.86
C GLY A 45 -14.73 1.40 -25.67
N ALA A 46 -14.39 0.13 -25.93
CA ALA A 46 -13.92 -0.76 -24.87
C ALA A 46 -12.60 -0.23 -24.26
N GLY A 47 -12.61 0.13 -22.99
CA GLY A 47 -11.39 0.31 -22.21
C GLY A 47 -10.92 -1.04 -21.69
N ASN A 48 -9.62 -1.29 -21.76
CA ASN A 48 -9.02 -2.49 -21.18
C ASN A 48 -7.98 -2.06 -20.14
N THR A 49 -8.02 -2.66 -18.95
CA THR A 49 -6.97 -2.51 -17.94
C THR A 49 -6.23 -3.83 -17.82
N THR A 50 -4.94 -3.84 -18.14
CA THR A 50 -4.08 -5.00 -17.88
C THR A 50 -3.88 -5.14 -16.36
N PRO A 51 -4.25 -6.28 -15.76
CA PRO A 51 -3.98 -6.53 -14.35
C PRO A 51 -2.48 -6.55 -14.07
N ALA A 52 -2.12 -6.12 -12.87
CA ALA A 52 -0.75 -6.21 -12.38
C ALA A 52 -0.63 -7.30 -11.31
N ILE A 53 0.52 -7.96 -11.29
CA ILE A 53 0.87 -9.00 -10.32
C ILE A 53 2.03 -8.48 -9.48
N THR A 54 1.87 -8.46 -8.17
CA THR A 54 2.98 -8.24 -7.23
C THR A 54 3.40 -9.56 -6.61
N LEU A 55 4.67 -9.91 -6.69
CA LEU A 55 5.29 -10.96 -5.88
C LEU A 55 6.14 -10.30 -4.80
N GLY A 56 6.03 -10.73 -3.54
CA GLY A 56 6.74 -10.07 -2.46
C GLY A 56 7.14 -10.99 -1.32
N GLY A 57 8.17 -10.54 -0.60
CA GLY A 57 8.67 -11.16 0.61
C GLY A 57 9.15 -10.12 1.61
N GLU A 58 8.93 -10.34 2.89
CA GLU A 58 9.32 -9.43 3.96
C GLU A 58 9.71 -10.21 5.21
N GLN A 59 10.87 -9.87 5.81
CA GLN A 59 11.29 -10.38 7.10
C GLN A 59 11.14 -9.29 8.15
N ALA A 60 10.36 -9.58 9.20
CA ALA A 60 10.21 -8.74 10.37
C ALA A 60 11.12 -9.23 11.51
N PHE A 61 11.60 -8.28 12.32
CA PHE A 61 12.45 -8.48 13.48
C PHE A 61 11.91 -7.66 14.65
N ASN A 62 11.66 -8.32 15.78
CA ASN A 62 11.33 -7.63 17.03
C ASN A 62 12.64 -7.23 17.73
N ILE A 63 12.88 -5.93 17.87
CA ILE A 63 14.04 -5.39 18.57
C ILE A 63 13.78 -5.36 20.08
N THR A 64 12.54 -5.03 20.45
CA THR A 64 12.00 -5.13 21.81
C THR A 64 10.56 -5.68 21.74
N ASP A 65 9.87 -5.74 22.88
CA ASP A 65 8.44 -6.11 22.92
C ASP A 65 7.53 -5.08 22.22
N HIS A 66 8.03 -3.86 22.00
CA HIS A 66 7.26 -2.76 21.40
C HIS A 66 7.79 -2.30 20.05
N LEU A 67 9.12 -2.33 19.87
CA LEU A 67 9.79 -1.85 18.67
C LEU A 67 10.11 -3.00 17.72
N TRP A 68 9.67 -2.85 16.47
CA TRP A 68 9.96 -3.80 15.40
C TRP A 68 10.45 -3.10 14.14
N VAL A 69 11.25 -3.82 13.36
CA VAL A 69 11.73 -3.40 12.05
C VAL A 69 11.46 -4.50 11.04
N ALA A 70 11.32 -4.15 9.76
CA ALA A 70 11.23 -5.14 8.71
C ALA A 70 11.96 -4.68 7.45
N ALA A 71 12.45 -5.65 6.68
CA ALA A 71 13.00 -5.41 5.36
C ALA A 71 12.35 -6.38 4.37
N GLY A 72 12.09 -5.90 3.17
CA GLY A 72 11.39 -6.68 2.18
C GLY A 72 11.64 -6.22 0.75
N TYR A 73 11.05 -6.96 -0.16
CA TYR A 73 11.14 -6.73 -1.58
C TYR A 73 9.82 -7.09 -2.24
N GLN A 74 9.47 -6.31 -3.26
CA GLN A 74 8.35 -6.58 -4.14
C GLN A 74 8.78 -6.45 -5.59
N HIS A 75 8.26 -7.34 -6.43
CA HIS A 75 8.41 -7.31 -7.88
C HIS A 75 7.04 -7.05 -8.49
N LEU A 76 6.89 -5.96 -9.26
CA LEU A 76 5.67 -5.67 -10.01
C LEU A 76 5.80 -6.17 -11.44
N ILE A 77 4.82 -6.94 -11.89
CA ILE A 77 4.77 -7.53 -13.23
C ILE A 77 3.43 -7.13 -13.86
N SER A 78 3.41 -6.76 -15.13
CA SER A 78 2.19 -6.52 -15.90
C SER A 78 2.39 -6.99 -17.34
N ALA A 79 1.38 -7.63 -17.93
CA ALA A 79 1.47 -8.24 -19.27
C ALA A 79 2.67 -9.19 -19.50
N GLY A 80 3.21 -9.79 -18.44
CA GLY A 80 4.39 -10.65 -18.52
C GLY A 80 5.73 -9.90 -18.47
N GLU A 81 5.71 -8.58 -18.36
CA GLU A 81 6.90 -7.73 -18.26
C GLU A 81 7.11 -7.20 -16.84
N SER A 82 8.37 -7.01 -16.47
CA SER A 82 8.73 -6.37 -15.19
C SER A 82 8.51 -4.88 -15.31
N ILE A 83 7.71 -4.32 -14.40
CA ILE A 83 7.37 -2.89 -14.40
C ILE A 83 8.16 -2.16 -13.31
N GLN A 84 8.28 -2.76 -12.13
CA GLN A 84 9.02 -2.14 -11.02
C GLN A 84 9.70 -3.15 -10.10
N TYR A 85 10.86 -2.76 -9.60
CA TYR A 85 11.53 -3.36 -8.46
C TYR A 85 11.30 -2.49 -7.23
N ARG A 86 10.82 -3.09 -6.14
CA ARG A 86 10.31 -2.35 -4.98
C ARG A 86 10.91 -2.85 -3.66
N PRO A 87 12.20 -2.62 -3.40
CA PRO A 87 12.78 -2.85 -2.08
C PRO A 87 12.14 -1.91 -1.06
N LEU A 88 11.96 -2.41 0.16
CA LEU A 88 11.31 -1.66 1.24
C LEU A 88 11.91 -1.95 2.60
N VAL A 89 11.78 -0.97 3.48
CA VAL A 89 12.05 -1.09 4.91
C VAL A 89 10.87 -0.56 5.70
N LYS A 90 10.68 -1.11 6.89
CA LYS A 90 9.66 -0.67 7.84
C LYS A 90 10.23 -0.53 9.23
N ILE A 91 9.62 0.37 9.99
CA ILE A 91 9.81 0.52 11.42
C ILE A 91 8.45 0.77 12.06
N GLY A 92 8.22 0.21 13.24
CA GLY A 92 7.02 0.49 14.00
C GLY A 92 7.17 0.28 15.49
N TYR A 93 6.26 0.90 16.22
CA TYR A 93 6.19 0.87 17.67
C TYR A 93 4.75 0.61 18.12
N ASN A 94 4.56 -0.41 18.94
CA ASN A 94 3.28 -0.75 19.56
C ASN A 94 3.27 -0.24 21.01
N PHE A 95 2.27 0.54 21.39
CA PHE A 95 2.07 0.98 22.77
C PHE A 95 1.17 0.00 23.52
N ASP A 96 1.34 -0.07 24.84
CA ASP A 96 0.56 -0.99 25.70
C ASP A 96 -0.95 -0.68 25.72
N ASN A 97 -1.35 0.54 25.35
CA ASN A 97 -2.74 0.98 25.32
C ASN A 97 -3.45 0.68 23.99
N GLY A 98 -2.86 -0.11 23.10
CA GLY A 98 -3.44 -0.46 21.81
C GLY A 98 -3.16 0.54 20.68
N LEU A 99 -2.52 1.68 20.97
CA LEU A 99 -2.00 2.57 19.94
C LEU A 99 -0.78 1.94 19.26
N SER A 100 -0.60 2.19 17.97
CA SER A 100 0.63 1.86 17.24
C SER A 100 0.94 2.91 16.20
N ILE A 101 2.24 3.10 15.94
CA ILE A 101 2.74 3.95 14.87
C ILE A 101 3.72 3.16 14.01
N SER A 102 3.75 3.43 12.71
CA SER A 102 4.75 2.82 11.83
C SER A 102 5.02 3.67 10.60
N ASN A 103 6.17 3.46 10.00
CA ASN A 103 6.53 3.96 8.68
C ASN A 103 7.03 2.80 7.82
N ARG A 104 6.64 2.80 6.53
CA ARG A 104 7.31 2.06 5.47
C ARG A 104 7.91 3.04 4.48
N THR A 105 9.18 2.84 4.14
CA THR A 105 9.80 3.47 2.98
C THR A 105 10.04 2.42 1.91
N ARG A 106 9.63 2.70 0.68
CA ARG A 106 9.72 1.77 -0.46
C ARG A 106 10.16 2.53 -1.70
N ALA A 107 11.27 2.13 -2.30
CA ALA A 107 11.69 2.64 -3.59
C ALA A 107 10.84 1.99 -4.69
N HIS A 108 10.43 2.75 -5.69
CA HIS A 108 9.72 2.29 -6.89
C HIS A 108 10.68 2.50 -8.05
N ILE A 109 11.55 1.52 -8.26
CA ILE A 109 12.58 1.55 -9.30
C ILE A 109 11.94 1.05 -10.57
N ASP A 110 11.93 1.86 -11.62
CA ASP A 110 11.46 1.44 -12.95
C ASP A 110 12.30 0.27 -13.46
N ALA A 111 11.62 -0.77 -13.95
CA ALA A 111 12.26 -1.97 -14.51
C ALA A 111 12.16 -2.02 -16.05
N THR A 112 11.60 -0.99 -16.67
CA THR A 112 11.45 -0.83 -18.12
C THR A 112 12.63 -0.04 -18.70
N ASP A 113 12.82 -0.11 -20.01
CA ASP A 113 13.90 0.61 -20.72
C ASP A 113 13.62 2.13 -20.88
N ALA A 114 12.51 2.63 -20.34
CA ALA A 114 12.11 4.03 -20.39
C ALA A 114 12.61 4.75 -19.12
N ASP A 115 13.74 5.45 -19.23
CA ASP A 115 14.32 6.39 -18.26
C ASP A 115 14.14 5.98 -16.78
N ALA A 116 15.18 5.36 -16.19
CA ALA A 116 15.15 4.66 -14.91
C ALA A 116 14.95 5.57 -13.67
N ASP A 117 13.82 6.28 -13.63
CA ASP A 117 13.42 7.14 -12.54
C ASP A 117 12.99 6.28 -11.36
N THR A 118 13.52 6.61 -10.19
CA THR A 118 13.14 5.98 -8.93
C THR A 118 12.32 6.96 -8.12
N ASP A 119 11.04 6.64 -7.90
CA ASP A 119 10.22 7.35 -6.92
C ASP A 119 10.31 6.68 -5.55
N TYR A 120 10.20 7.45 -4.48
CA TYR A 120 10.20 6.95 -3.11
C TYR A 120 8.83 7.14 -2.50
N ARG A 121 8.23 6.03 -2.06
CA ARG A 121 6.96 6.00 -1.35
C ARG A 121 7.19 5.86 0.15
N MET A 122 6.59 6.75 0.92
CA MET A 122 6.54 6.72 2.37
C MET A 122 5.11 6.47 2.85
N ASP A 123 4.85 5.34 3.50
CA ASP A 123 3.57 5.03 4.13
C ASP A 123 3.70 5.25 5.64
N ASN A 124 3.14 6.33 6.16
CA ASN A 124 3.07 6.64 7.60
C ASN A 124 1.72 6.17 8.14
N ARG A 125 1.71 5.41 9.23
CA ARG A 125 0.49 4.85 9.80
C ARG A 125 0.39 5.12 11.30
N ILE A 126 -0.80 5.50 11.72
CA ILE A 126 -1.23 5.54 13.12
C ILE A 126 -2.45 4.63 13.23
N ALA A 127 -2.43 3.69 14.16
CA ALA A 127 -3.56 2.77 14.35
C ALA A 127 -3.87 2.57 15.83
N TYR A 128 -5.11 2.25 16.13
CA TYR A 128 -5.61 1.98 17.47
C TYR A 128 -6.48 0.72 17.45
N SER A 129 -6.16 -0.23 18.30
CA SER A 129 -6.98 -1.43 18.54
C SER A 129 -7.70 -1.27 19.86
N PHE A 130 -9.03 -1.41 19.84
CA PHE A 130 -9.82 -1.31 21.05
C PHE A 130 -9.65 -2.58 21.88
N SER A 131 -9.52 -2.44 23.19
CA SER A 131 -9.33 -3.57 24.11
C SER A 131 -10.62 -4.34 24.40
N ASP A 132 -11.77 -3.69 24.24
CA ASP A 132 -13.10 -4.15 24.67
C ASP A 132 -14.04 -4.50 23.50
N MET A 133 -13.56 -4.37 22.27
CA MET A 133 -14.31 -4.71 21.06
C MET A 133 -13.35 -5.21 19.97
N ASP A 134 -13.84 -6.06 19.08
CA ASP A 134 -13.04 -6.60 17.98
C ASP A 134 -12.88 -5.59 16.82
N LEU A 135 -12.60 -4.33 17.14
CA LEU A 135 -12.48 -3.23 16.20
C LEU A 135 -11.07 -2.63 16.27
N ALA A 136 -10.51 -2.33 15.11
CA ALA A 136 -9.32 -1.51 14.97
C ALA A 136 -9.56 -0.38 13.97
N LEU A 137 -9.03 0.80 14.28
CA LEU A 137 -9.04 1.96 13.41
C LEU A 137 -7.61 2.30 13.00
N SER A 138 -7.44 2.77 11.78
CA SER A 138 -6.14 3.28 11.34
C SER A 138 -6.27 4.42 10.37
N TYR A 139 -5.31 5.33 10.45
CA TYR A 139 -5.05 6.34 9.46
C TYR A 139 -3.69 6.08 8.81
N ASN A 140 -3.65 6.11 7.48
CA ASN A 140 -2.42 6.03 6.70
C ASN A 140 -2.27 7.31 5.89
N ASN A 141 -1.07 7.87 5.91
CA ASN A 141 -0.63 8.92 5.01
C ASN A 141 0.44 8.35 4.08
N VAL A 142 0.12 8.25 2.80
CA VAL A 142 1.02 7.74 1.78
C VAL A 142 1.53 8.92 0.98
N TYR A 143 2.83 9.18 1.05
CA TYR A 143 3.48 10.25 0.31
C TYR A 143 4.41 9.66 -0.75
N MET A 144 4.31 10.15 -1.98
CA MET A 144 5.25 9.88 -3.07
C MET A 144 6.12 11.13 -3.26
N ILE A 145 7.43 10.96 -3.22
CA ILE A 145 8.37 12.09 -3.23
C ILE A 145 8.43 12.74 -4.61
N GLU A 146 8.76 11.98 -5.66
CA GLU A 146 8.95 12.52 -7.01
C GLU A 146 7.61 12.91 -7.64
N ALA A 147 6.57 12.07 -7.45
CA ALA A 147 5.23 12.42 -7.90
C ALA A 147 4.59 13.57 -7.10
N GLU A 148 5.16 13.96 -5.95
CA GLU A 148 4.65 15.01 -5.05
C GLU A 148 3.14 14.84 -4.73
N THR A 149 2.70 13.59 -4.57
CA THR A 149 1.31 13.26 -4.26
C THR A 149 1.15 12.65 -2.88
N MET A 150 0.00 12.88 -2.28
CA MET A 150 -0.32 12.39 -0.95
C MET A 150 -1.70 11.74 -0.93
N ASP A 151 -1.76 10.46 -0.56
CA ASP A 151 -3.02 9.78 -0.28
C ASP A 151 -3.25 9.72 1.24
N HIS A 152 -4.47 10.04 1.64
CA HIS A 152 -4.96 9.91 2.99
C HIS A 152 -5.95 8.77 3.04
N GLU A 153 -5.67 7.75 3.84
CA GLU A 153 -6.54 6.60 3.98
C GLU A 153 -7.00 6.43 5.43
N ILE A 154 -8.30 6.24 5.62
CA ILE A 154 -8.87 5.82 6.89
C ILE A 154 -9.39 4.40 6.70
N ARG A 155 -9.06 3.51 7.64
CA ARG A 155 -9.57 2.13 7.68
C ARG A 155 -10.24 1.83 9.00
N ALA A 156 -11.35 1.11 8.93
CA ALA A 156 -11.96 0.42 10.05
C ALA A 156 -11.93 -1.08 9.76
N THR A 157 -11.34 -1.85 10.66
CA THR A 157 -11.22 -3.32 10.55
C THR A 157 -11.97 -3.95 11.71
N TRP A 158 -12.96 -4.77 11.40
CA TRP A 158 -13.66 -5.60 12.37
C TRP A 158 -13.23 -7.05 12.18
N THR A 159 -12.80 -7.70 13.25
CA THR A 159 -12.27 -9.08 13.19
C THR A 159 -13.14 -10.00 14.03
N ARG A 160 -13.56 -11.13 13.47
CA ARG A 160 -14.17 -12.21 14.24
C ARG A 160 -13.59 -13.55 13.84
N GLN A 161 -12.99 -14.22 14.82
CA GLN A 161 -12.32 -15.51 14.62
C GLN A 161 -11.30 -15.38 13.47
N ALA A 162 -11.43 -16.20 12.42
CA ALA A 162 -10.54 -16.20 11.26
C ALA A 162 -10.94 -15.20 10.16
N PHE A 163 -12.02 -14.42 10.35
CA PHE A 163 -12.53 -13.49 9.35
C PHE A 163 -12.32 -12.04 9.80
N SER A 164 -11.88 -11.19 8.87
CA SER A 164 -11.84 -9.74 9.07
C SER A 164 -12.55 -9.04 7.93
N LEU A 165 -13.39 -8.05 8.28
CA LEU A 165 -13.99 -7.11 7.35
C LEU A 165 -13.31 -5.75 7.51
N THR A 166 -12.75 -5.25 6.42
CA THR A 166 -12.12 -3.92 6.38
C THR A 166 -12.90 -3.01 5.47
N LEU A 167 -13.29 -1.84 5.99
CA LEU A 167 -13.77 -0.73 5.21
C LEU A 167 -12.67 0.33 5.14
N SER A 168 -12.35 0.79 3.93
CA SER A 168 -11.39 1.86 3.72
C SER A 168 -11.94 2.98 2.84
N SER A 169 -11.48 4.19 3.09
CA SER A 169 -11.72 5.35 2.24
C SER A 169 -10.38 6.04 1.98
N VAL A 170 -10.12 6.38 0.72
CA VAL A 170 -8.87 7.01 0.28
C VAL A 170 -9.20 8.35 -0.38
N ALA A 171 -8.52 9.40 0.07
CA ALA A 171 -8.56 10.73 -0.53
C ALA A 171 -7.17 11.11 -1.04
N LYS A 172 -7.06 11.47 -2.32
CA LYS A 172 -5.81 11.90 -2.95
C LYS A 172 -5.72 13.42 -3.00
N LEU A 173 -4.57 13.95 -2.57
CA LEU A 173 -4.23 15.37 -2.61
C LEU A 173 -2.93 15.57 -3.40
N MET A 174 -2.92 16.55 -4.30
CA MET A 174 -1.69 17.04 -4.94
C MET A 174 -1.10 18.18 -4.10
N VAL A 175 0.21 18.17 -3.91
CA VAL A 175 0.91 19.26 -3.22
C VAL A 175 1.04 20.45 -4.18
N LEU A 176 0.36 21.56 -3.87
CA LEU A 176 0.52 22.81 -4.64
C LEU A 176 1.88 23.44 -4.35
N LYS A 177 2.69 23.65 -5.38
CA LYS A 177 3.89 24.52 -5.31
C LYS A 177 3.43 25.96 -5.07
N THR A 178 3.67 26.50 -3.88
CA THR A 178 3.82 27.95 -3.74
C THR A 178 5.17 28.32 -4.34
N HIS A 179 5.16 28.82 -5.57
CA HIS A 179 6.34 29.50 -6.11
C HIS A 179 6.71 30.61 -5.14
N LYS A 180 7.88 30.50 -4.50
CA LYS A 180 8.53 31.66 -3.90
C LYS A 180 8.72 32.66 -5.03
N ALA A 181 7.98 33.76 -4.99
CA ALA A 181 8.31 34.93 -5.79
C ALA A 181 9.75 35.30 -5.42
N THR A 182 10.68 35.10 -6.35
CA THR A 182 12.01 35.70 -6.29
C THR A 182 11.81 37.21 -6.25
N ALA A 183 12.23 37.81 -5.13
CA ALA A 183 12.31 39.26 -4.95
C ALA A 183 13.50 39.84 -5.73
#